data_AF-A0A2U9IHI9-F1
#
_entry.id   AF-A0A2U9IHI9-F1
#
_cell.length_a   1.000
_cell.length_b   1.000
_cell.length_c   1.000
_cell.angle_alpha   90.00
_cell.angle_beta   90.00
_cell.angle_gamma   90.00
#
_symmetry.space_group_name_H-M   'P 1'
#
loop_
_entity.id
_entity.type
_entity.pdbx_description
1 polymer ?
#
loop_
_entity_poly.entity_id
_entity_poly.type
_entity_poly.pdbx_seq_one_letter_code
_entity_poly.pdbx_strand_id
1 'polypeptide(L)'
;MSITRNLLDYLNKLRKENGVPPVNYANTGTANLRVNYMLKENLFSHYDKEGKIPIYYFTSTGNYYGAEESIGFSHSDSLYFKDGVVALKQGKQLIYNMIYHDEDSDWGHRDSLLDPCFNYADISIAWNERNLFLDIIMVSAWIKWINKPNFSNGIFSIKGEVNVMIPQNILIFHDEPNPSNISRRNYDLGKLVAGVLPKNYVFQGISTIHAIKWEMNKIIDVKFPLKVNKGIYTILIRAKDPRGINWRPKVQNSRLGMCNILTYSIKV
;
A
#
# COMPACT_ATOMS: atom_id res chain seq x y z
N MET A 1 -21.55 -16.86 3.34
CA MET A 1 -20.72 -15.75 2.82
C MET A 1 -19.39 -15.77 3.54
N SER A 2 -18.24 -15.65 2.87
CA SER A 2 -16.92 -15.76 3.52
C SER A 2 -16.65 -14.60 4.49
N ILE A 3 -15.76 -14.81 5.46
CA ILE A 3 -15.31 -13.78 6.41
C ILE A 3 -14.75 -12.56 5.67
N THR A 4 -13.87 -12.79 4.69
CA THR A 4 -13.29 -11.73 3.83
C THR A 4 -14.35 -10.85 3.18
N ARG A 5 -15.39 -11.45 2.57
CA ARG A 5 -16.45 -10.65 1.93
C ARG A 5 -17.22 -9.82 2.96
N ASN A 6 -17.52 -10.39 4.12
CA ASN A 6 -18.20 -9.65 5.19
C ASN A 6 -17.38 -8.48 5.75
N LEU A 7 -16.06 -8.62 5.84
CA LEU A 7 -15.16 -7.55 6.27
C LEU A 7 -15.09 -6.44 5.22
N LEU A 8 -14.98 -6.80 3.93
CA LEU A 8 -15.00 -5.85 2.83
C LEU A 8 -16.33 -5.08 2.74
N ASP A 9 -17.47 -5.78 2.86
CA ASP A 9 -18.79 -5.16 2.85
C ASP A 9 -18.93 -4.18 4.04
N TYR A 10 -18.36 -4.53 5.20
CA TYR A 10 -18.34 -3.64 6.35
C TYR A 10 -17.44 -2.41 6.12
N LEU A 11 -16.23 -2.57 5.59
CA LEU A 11 -15.37 -1.44 5.19
C LEU A 11 -16.10 -0.53 4.20
N ASN A 12 -16.75 -1.10 3.18
CA ASN A 12 -17.50 -0.34 2.18
C ASN A 12 -18.71 0.41 2.77
N LYS A 13 -19.37 -0.16 3.78
CA LYS A 13 -20.39 0.55 4.56
C LYS A 13 -19.78 1.80 5.22
N LEU A 14 -18.63 1.68 5.89
CA LEU A 14 -17.98 2.80 6.57
C LEU A 14 -17.45 3.85 5.57
N ARG A 15 -16.90 3.41 4.42
CA ARG A 15 -16.50 4.30 3.32
C ARG A 15 -17.68 5.13 2.81
N LYS A 16 -18.84 4.50 2.60
CA LYS A 16 -20.07 5.18 2.20
C LYS A 16 -20.55 6.19 3.24
N GLU A 17 -20.51 5.84 4.53
CA GLU A 17 -20.86 6.75 5.64
C GLU A 17 -19.94 7.99 5.68
N ASN A 18 -18.69 7.85 5.25
CA ASN A 18 -17.70 8.93 5.16
C ASN A 18 -17.67 9.63 3.78
N GLY A 19 -18.63 9.36 2.90
CA GLY A 19 -18.77 10.03 1.61
C GLY A 19 -17.68 9.69 0.58
N VAL A 20 -16.96 8.58 0.75
CA VAL A 20 -15.92 8.13 -0.19
C VAL A 20 -16.37 6.88 -0.97
N PRO A 21 -15.92 6.71 -2.23
CA PRO A 21 -16.35 5.59 -3.07
C PRO A 21 -16.01 4.22 -2.45
N PRO A 22 -16.86 3.19 -2.66
CA PRO A 22 -16.51 1.84 -2.23
C PRO A 22 -15.33 1.28 -3.03
N VAL A 23 -14.70 0.25 -2.50
CA VAL A 23 -13.64 -0.53 -3.13
C VAL A 23 -14.13 -1.92 -3.51
N ASN A 24 -13.58 -2.46 -4.60
CA ASN A 24 -13.81 -3.83 -5.01
C ASN A 24 -12.87 -4.80 -4.27
N TYR A 25 -13.23 -6.07 -4.18
CA TYR A 25 -12.30 -7.07 -3.67
C TYR A 25 -11.16 -7.29 -4.66
N ALA A 26 -9.92 -7.29 -4.17
CA ALA A 26 -8.75 -7.81 -4.89
C ALA A 26 -8.16 -8.99 -4.13
N ASN A 27 -7.90 -10.09 -4.83
CA ASN A 27 -7.14 -11.21 -4.28
C ASN A 27 -5.67 -11.03 -4.64
N THR A 28 -4.96 -10.17 -3.91
CA THR A 28 -3.55 -9.88 -4.15
C THR A 28 -2.64 -10.94 -3.52
N GLY A 29 -3.19 -11.71 -2.56
CA GLY A 29 -2.48 -12.71 -1.77
C GLY A 29 -1.60 -12.10 -0.68
N THR A 30 -1.34 -10.80 -0.73
CA THR A 30 -0.46 -10.09 0.21
C THR A 30 -1.07 -10.07 1.61
N ALA A 31 -2.34 -9.67 1.76
CA ALA A 31 -2.97 -9.58 3.08
C ALA A 31 -2.96 -10.95 3.79
N ASN A 32 -3.26 -12.03 3.05
CA ASN A 32 -3.25 -13.39 3.60
C ASN A 32 -1.84 -13.83 4.03
N LEU A 33 -0.83 -13.56 3.19
CA LEU A 33 0.56 -13.80 3.54
C LEU A 33 0.95 -13.07 4.82
N ARG A 34 0.56 -11.80 4.95
CA ARG A 34 0.91 -10.93 6.09
C ARG A 34 0.25 -11.38 7.39
N VAL A 35 -1.05 -11.67 7.42
CA VAL A 35 -1.70 -12.16 8.65
C VAL A 35 -1.16 -13.52 9.11
N ASN A 36 -0.85 -14.42 8.18
CA ASN A 36 -0.28 -15.72 8.54
C ASN A 36 1.15 -15.58 9.06
N TYR A 37 1.93 -14.66 8.49
CA TYR A 37 3.25 -14.30 9.01
C TYR A 37 3.14 -13.75 10.44
N MET A 38 2.29 -12.75 10.67
CA MET A 38 2.10 -12.14 11.99
C MET A 38 1.63 -13.16 13.03
N LEU A 39 0.71 -14.05 12.66
CA LEU A 39 0.22 -15.12 13.54
C LEU A 39 1.31 -16.14 13.87
N LYS A 40 2.04 -16.64 12.86
CA LYS A 40 3.10 -17.63 13.03
C LYS A 40 4.23 -17.09 13.91
N GLU A 41 4.65 -15.87 13.65
CA GLU A 41 5.77 -15.23 14.35
C GLU A 41 5.35 -14.57 15.66
N ASN A 42 4.03 -14.54 15.95
CA ASN A 42 3.42 -13.79 17.04
C ASN A 42 3.92 -12.34 17.11
N LEU A 43 3.92 -11.67 15.96
CA LEU A 43 4.52 -10.35 15.75
C LEU A 43 3.50 -9.41 15.12
N PHE A 44 3.02 -8.42 15.87
CA PHE A 44 2.19 -7.34 15.35
C PHE A 44 3.07 -6.18 14.89
N SER A 45 3.37 -6.11 13.58
CA SER A 45 4.27 -5.11 13.00
C SER A 45 4.09 -5.02 11.49
N HIS A 46 4.18 -3.80 10.95
CA HIS A 46 4.29 -3.56 9.51
C HIS A 46 5.57 -4.16 8.91
N TYR A 47 6.61 -4.29 9.72
CA TYR A 47 7.90 -4.85 9.34
C TYR A 47 7.97 -6.35 9.65
N ASP A 48 8.62 -7.11 8.77
CA ASP A 48 9.08 -8.46 9.13
C ASP A 48 10.27 -8.42 10.11
N LYS A 49 10.69 -9.59 10.60
CA LYS A 49 11.85 -9.74 11.50
C LYS A 49 13.18 -9.26 10.90
N GLU A 50 13.28 -9.13 9.58
CA GLU A 50 14.45 -8.57 8.90
C GLU A 50 14.33 -7.05 8.69
N GLY A 51 13.18 -6.44 9.03
CA GLY A 51 12.91 -5.03 8.82
C GLY A 51 12.41 -4.67 7.42
N LYS A 52 11.81 -5.60 6.67
CA LYS A 52 11.20 -5.33 5.35
C LYS A 52 9.78 -4.81 5.47
N ILE A 53 9.46 -3.80 4.67
CA ILE A 53 8.16 -3.12 4.64
C ILE A 53 7.08 -3.89 3.84
N PRO A 54 5.78 -3.59 4.04
CA PRO A 54 4.66 -4.27 3.37
C PRO A 54 4.74 -4.25 1.83
N ILE A 55 5.19 -3.13 1.27
CA ILE A 55 5.24 -2.90 -0.19
C ILE A 55 6.20 -3.86 -0.89
N TYR A 56 7.22 -4.35 -0.18
CA TYR A 56 8.08 -5.43 -0.68
C TYR A 56 7.27 -6.69 -0.94
N TYR A 57 6.42 -7.09 0.02
CA TYR A 57 5.58 -8.27 -0.12
C TYR A 57 4.56 -8.12 -1.23
N PHE A 58 3.92 -6.94 -1.32
CA PHE A 58 2.96 -6.62 -2.37
C PHE A 58 3.54 -6.84 -3.78
N THR A 59 4.78 -6.38 -3.99
CA THR A 59 5.49 -6.61 -5.26
C THR A 59 5.87 -8.08 -5.42
N SER A 60 6.38 -8.72 -4.37
CA SER A 60 6.84 -10.13 -4.42
C SER A 60 5.72 -11.13 -4.71
N THR A 61 4.48 -10.81 -4.35
CA THR A 61 3.28 -11.61 -4.71
C THR A 61 2.72 -11.24 -6.08
N GLY A 62 3.45 -10.45 -6.88
CA GLY A 62 3.13 -10.17 -8.28
C GLY A 62 2.14 -9.02 -8.50
N ASN A 63 2.00 -8.11 -7.53
CA ASN A 63 1.12 -6.94 -7.65
C ASN A 63 1.91 -5.68 -8.02
N TYR A 64 1.35 -4.92 -8.96
CA TYR A 64 2.02 -3.79 -9.61
C TYR A 64 1.10 -2.58 -9.63
N TYR A 65 0.68 -2.11 -8.47
CA TYR A 65 -0.24 -0.98 -8.31
C TYR A 65 0.24 -0.14 -7.14
N GLY A 66 -0.34 1.04 -6.93
CA GLY A 66 -0.18 1.73 -5.65
C GLY A 66 -0.90 0.93 -4.56
N ALA A 67 -0.26 0.82 -3.40
CA ALA A 67 -0.82 0.10 -2.27
C ALA A 67 -0.39 0.73 -0.94
N GLU A 68 -1.24 0.52 0.07
CA GLU A 68 -0.96 0.85 1.47
C GLU A 68 -1.50 -0.27 2.37
N GLU A 69 -0.84 -0.52 3.50
CA GLU A 69 -1.19 -1.54 4.49
C GLU A 69 -1.76 -0.89 5.75
N SER A 70 -2.88 -1.43 6.24
CA SER A 70 -3.41 -1.17 7.58
C SER A 70 -3.56 -2.49 8.31
N ILE A 71 -3.00 -2.58 9.52
CA ILE A 71 -3.01 -3.81 10.33
C ILE A 71 -3.75 -3.58 11.65
N GLY A 72 -4.49 -4.60 12.08
CA GLY A 72 -5.19 -4.62 13.36
C GLY A 72 -4.80 -5.84 14.18
N PHE A 73 -4.78 -5.68 15.50
CA PHE A 73 -4.48 -6.77 16.43
C PHE A 73 -5.45 -6.79 17.61
N SER A 74 -5.82 -7.98 18.04
CA SER A 74 -6.60 -8.20 19.25
C SER A 74 -6.06 -9.39 20.03
N HIS A 75 -5.88 -9.19 21.33
CA HIS A 75 -5.43 -10.19 22.28
C HIS A 75 -6.52 -10.47 23.33
N SER A 76 -6.60 -11.71 23.80
CA SER A 76 -7.42 -12.12 24.92
C SER A 76 -6.65 -13.04 25.88
N ASP A 77 -6.71 -12.70 27.17
CA ASP A 77 -6.19 -13.52 28.27
C ASP A 77 -6.99 -14.83 28.46
N SER A 78 -8.16 -14.94 27.83
CA SER A 78 -8.98 -16.15 27.78
C SER A 78 -9.05 -16.73 26.36
N LEU A 79 -9.42 -18.01 26.24
CA LEU A 79 -9.66 -18.66 24.94
C LEU A 79 -10.94 -18.07 24.33
N TYR A 80 -10.81 -17.01 23.54
CA TYR A 80 -11.92 -16.19 23.06
C TYR A 80 -12.24 -16.41 21.59
N PHE A 81 -11.22 -16.49 20.72
CA PHE A 81 -11.42 -16.64 19.27
C PHE A 81 -11.63 -18.10 18.87
N LYS A 82 -12.72 -18.68 19.35
CA LYS A 82 -13.04 -20.12 19.19
C LYS A 82 -13.54 -20.49 17.80
N ASP A 83 -14.07 -19.51 17.06
CA ASP A 83 -14.66 -19.73 15.75
C ASP A 83 -14.58 -18.48 14.85
N GLY A 84 -15.00 -18.66 13.60
CA GLY A 84 -15.02 -17.59 12.60
C GLY A 84 -16.07 -16.50 12.85
N VAL A 85 -17.12 -16.75 13.65
CA VAL A 85 -18.15 -15.74 13.97
C VAL A 85 -17.57 -14.73 14.95
N VAL A 86 -16.90 -15.19 16.00
CA VAL A 86 -16.21 -14.32 16.95
C VAL A 86 -15.08 -13.55 16.25
N ALA A 87 -14.28 -14.24 15.43
CA ALA A 87 -13.22 -13.59 14.67
C ALA A 87 -13.75 -12.52 13.70
N LEU A 88 -14.87 -12.78 13.02
CA LEU A 88 -15.51 -11.80 12.15
C LEU A 88 -16.02 -10.58 12.92
N LYS A 89 -16.66 -10.79 14.07
CA LYS A 89 -17.14 -9.69 14.93
C LYS A 89 -15.96 -8.82 15.39
N GLN A 90 -14.87 -9.44 15.84
CA GLN A 90 -13.67 -8.70 16.26
C GLN A 90 -12.99 -8.00 15.10
N GLY A 91 -12.90 -8.63 13.92
CA GLY A 91 -12.36 -8.01 12.71
C GLY A 91 -13.12 -6.75 12.33
N LYS A 92 -14.47 -6.77 12.39
CA LYS A 92 -15.28 -5.56 12.17
C LYS A 92 -14.99 -4.48 13.22
N GLN A 93 -14.84 -4.85 14.49
CA GLN A 93 -14.48 -3.90 15.55
C GLN A 93 -13.12 -3.25 15.29
N LEU A 94 -12.11 -4.02 14.85
CA LEU A 94 -10.80 -3.49 14.50
C LEU A 94 -10.89 -2.49 13.33
N ILE A 95 -11.67 -2.80 12.28
CA ILE A 95 -11.90 -1.86 11.17
C ILE A 95 -12.56 -0.57 11.66
N TYR A 96 -13.56 -0.69 12.52
CA TYR A 96 -14.24 0.48 13.09
C TYR A 96 -13.26 1.36 13.88
N ASN A 97 -12.43 0.74 14.74
CA ASN A 97 -11.44 1.46 15.52
C ASN A 97 -10.39 2.14 14.64
N MET A 98 -9.87 1.46 13.62
CA MET A 98 -8.93 2.07 12.65
C MET A 98 -9.51 3.30 11.91
N ILE A 99 -10.83 3.46 11.85
CA ILE A 99 -11.47 4.61 11.18
C ILE A 99 -11.85 5.72 12.17
N TYR A 100 -12.36 5.35 13.35
CA TYR A 100 -12.96 6.31 14.29
C TYR A 100 -12.16 6.54 15.57
N HIS A 101 -11.24 5.64 15.91
CA HIS A 101 -10.43 5.61 17.14
C HIS A 101 -8.96 5.29 16.81
N ASP A 102 -8.38 6.08 15.90
CA ASP A 102 -7.06 5.84 15.30
C ASP A 102 -6.00 6.87 15.75
N GLU A 103 -6.32 7.62 16.81
CA GLU A 103 -5.45 8.65 17.38
C GLU A 103 -4.07 8.12 17.79
N ASP A 104 -3.99 6.90 18.31
CA ASP A 104 -2.72 6.28 18.72
C ASP A 104 -1.80 5.93 17.54
N SER A 105 -2.34 5.93 16.32
CA SER A 105 -1.65 5.72 15.05
C SER A 105 -1.61 7.00 14.21
N ASP A 106 -1.78 8.17 14.84
CA ASP A 106 -1.78 9.48 14.20
C ASP A 106 -2.80 9.62 13.06
N TRP A 107 -3.88 8.82 13.06
CA TRP A 107 -4.89 8.71 12.00
C TRP A 107 -4.41 8.10 10.66
N GLY A 108 -3.26 7.41 10.67
CA GLY A 108 -2.70 6.77 9.47
C GLY A 108 -3.59 5.68 8.87
N HIS A 109 -4.21 4.83 9.69
CA HIS A 109 -5.11 3.78 9.19
C HIS A 109 -6.40 4.39 8.65
N ARG A 110 -6.98 5.36 9.37
CA ARG A 110 -8.19 6.07 8.90
C ARG A 110 -7.94 6.66 7.53
N ASP A 111 -6.81 7.35 7.38
CA ASP A 111 -6.50 8.05 6.16
C ASP A 111 -6.32 7.09 4.99
N SER A 112 -5.65 5.95 5.20
CA SER A 112 -5.54 4.90 4.17
C SER A 112 -6.89 4.25 3.82
N LEU A 113 -7.66 3.82 4.83
CA LEU A 113 -8.93 3.10 4.66
C LEU A 113 -10.04 3.97 4.06
N LEU A 114 -9.94 5.28 4.18
CA LEU A 114 -10.89 6.25 3.60
C LEU A 114 -10.33 7.02 2.41
N ASP A 115 -9.09 6.80 1.97
CA ASP A 115 -8.55 7.52 0.82
C ASP A 115 -9.37 7.17 -0.45
N PRO A 116 -9.90 8.18 -1.19
CA PRO A 116 -10.58 7.97 -2.45
C PRO A 116 -9.66 7.47 -3.58
N CYS A 117 -8.33 7.57 -3.43
CA CYS A 117 -7.35 7.03 -4.37
C CYS A 117 -7.44 5.51 -4.55
N PHE A 118 -8.01 4.79 -3.59
CA PHE A 118 -8.16 3.34 -3.67
C PHE A 118 -9.50 2.93 -4.29
N ASN A 119 -9.45 1.94 -5.18
CA ASN A 119 -10.61 1.34 -5.85
C ASN A 119 -10.70 -0.18 -5.63
N TYR A 120 -9.71 -0.77 -4.98
CA TYR A 120 -9.70 -2.16 -4.54
C TYR A 120 -9.17 -2.29 -3.11
N ALA A 121 -9.49 -3.40 -2.45
CA ALA A 121 -8.87 -3.82 -1.20
C ALA A 121 -8.72 -5.34 -1.14
N ASP A 122 -7.59 -5.80 -0.59
CA ASP A 122 -7.37 -7.17 -0.13
C ASP A 122 -7.46 -7.19 1.39
N ILE A 123 -8.31 -8.05 1.95
CA ILE A 123 -8.58 -8.10 3.39
C ILE A 123 -8.48 -9.54 3.86
N SER A 124 -7.64 -9.78 4.86
CA SER A 124 -7.45 -11.09 5.44
C SER A 124 -7.38 -11.02 6.96
N ILE A 125 -7.74 -12.11 7.61
CA ILE A 125 -7.70 -12.26 9.05
C ILE A 125 -7.15 -13.65 9.39
N ALA A 126 -6.28 -13.74 10.39
CA ALA A 126 -5.79 -15.00 10.92
C ALA A 126 -5.82 -14.94 12.44
N TRP A 127 -6.18 -16.05 13.08
CA TRP A 127 -6.31 -16.10 14.53
C TRP A 127 -5.95 -17.48 15.08
N ASN A 128 -5.55 -17.49 16.34
CA ASN A 128 -5.59 -18.66 17.22
C ASN A 128 -6.55 -18.35 18.38
N GLU A 129 -6.66 -19.21 19.39
CA GLU A 129 -7.63 -19.03 20.48
C GLU A 129 -7.47 -17.73 21.29
N ARG A 130 -6.30 -17.05 21.21
CA ARG A 130 -5.94 -15.89 22.03
C ARG A 130 -5.59 -14.63 21.23
N ASN A 131 -5.12 -14.80 19.99
CA ASN A 131 -4.62 -13.72 19.16
C ASN A 131 -5.39 -13.68 17.84
N LEU A 132 -5.72 -12.47 17.39
CA LEU A 132 -6.31 -12.21 16.09
C LEU A 132 -5.54 -11.08 15.41
N PHE A 133 -5.16 -11.33 14.16
CA PHE A 133 -4.48 -10.38 13.28
C PHE A 133 -5.36 -10.10 12.08
N LEU A 134 -5.50 -8.82 11.73
CA LEU A 134 -6.20 -8.31 10.57
C LEU A 134 -5.20 -7.57 9.70
N ASP A 135 -5.26 -7.79 8.39
CA ASP A 135 -4.49 -7.04 7.40
C ASP A 135 -5.42 -6.56 6.29
N ILE A 136 -5.28 -5.29 5.93
CA ILE A 136 -6.00 -4.64 4.85
C ILE A 136 -4.98 -3.97 3.95
N ILE A 137 -4.86 -4.45 2.72
CA ILE A 137 -4.11 -3.78 1.66
C ILE A 137 -5.09 -2.98 0.81
N MET A 138 -5.03 -1.66 0.91
CA MET A 138 -5.77 -0.76 0.03
C MET A 138 -5.01 -0.62 -1.29
N VAL A 139 -5.70 -0.77 -2.43
CA VAL A 139 -5.07 -0.86 -3.76
C VAL A 139 -5.67 0.14 -4.74
N SER A 140 -4.79 0.88 -5.41
CA SER A 140 -5.12 1.89 -6.41
C SER A 140 -4.83 1.34 -7.81
N ALA A 141 -5.67 0.41 -8.26
CA ALA A 141 -5.53 -0.24 -9.56
C ALA A 141 -6.11 0.64 -10.67
N TRP A 142 -5.34 1.66 -11.07
CA TRP A 142 -5.73 2.61 -12.12
C TRP A 142 -5.00 2.39 -13.45
N ILE A 143 -4.07 1.44 -13.51
CA ILE A 143 -3.27 1.20 -14.71
C ILE A 143 -3.64 -0.16 -15.30
N LYS A 144 -4.03 -0.18 -16.57
CA LYS A 144 -4.13 -1.40 -17.35
C LYS A 144 -2.78 -1.69 -17.99
N TRP A 145 -2.06 -2.68 -17.46
CA TRP A 145 -0.71 -3.02 -17.92
C TRP A 145 -0.72 -3.64 -19.33
N ILE A 146 0.09 -3.05 -20.22
CA ILE A 146 0.48 -3.65 -21.50
C ILE A 146 1.77 -4.44 -21.28
N ASN A 147 2.77 -3.77 -20.66
CA ASN A 147 3.98 -4.39 -20.15
C ASN A 147 4.08 -4.06 -18.65
N LYS A 148 4.02 -5.11 -17.82
CA LYS A 148 4.18 -4.98 -16.37
C LYS A 148 5.55 -4.36 -16.03
N PRO A 149 5.70 -3.71 -14.85
CA PRO A 149 7.00 -3.26 -14.38
C PRO A 149 8.04 -4.36 -14.39
N ASN A 150 9.16 -4.06 -15.03
CA ASN A 150 10.28 -4.96 -15.13
C ASN A 150 11.57 -4.19 -14.91
N PHE A 151 12.46 -4.76 -14.09
CA PHE A 151 13.82 -4.29 -13.91
C PHE A 151 14.80 -5.40 -14.29
N SER A 152 15.60 -5.17 -15.33
CA SER A 152 16.58 -6.14 -15.82
C SER A 152 17.77 -5.42 -16.42
N ASN A 153 18.99 -5.93 -16.18
CA ASN A 153 20.24 -5.37 -16.71
C ASN A 153 20.40 -3.86 -16.42
N GLY A 154 20.04 -3.42 -15.22
CA GLY A 154 20.14 -2.02 -14.80
C GLY A 154 19.13 -1.08 -15.45
N ILE A 155 18.12 -1.61 -16.16
CA ILE A 155 17.08 -0.81 -16.83
C ILE A 155 15.71 -1.17 -16.27
N PHE A 156 14.96 -0.16 -15.85
CA PHE A 156 13.55 -0.28 -15.54
C PHE A 156 12.71 0.09 -16.76
N SER A 157 11.61 -0.63 -16.98
CA SER A 157 10.63 -0.36 -18.02
C SER A 157 9.21 -0.69 -17.58
N ILE A 158 8.25 0.13 -18.04
CA ILE A 158 6.80 -0.07 -17.85
C ILE A 158 6.04 0.38 -19.08
N LYS A 159 4.89 -0.27 -19.33
CA LYS A 159 3.91 0.24 -20.27
C LYS A 159 2.48 -0.05 -19.83
N GLY A 160 1.61 0.95 -19.80
CA GLY A 160 0.21 0.75 -19.46
C GLY A 160 -0.68 1.96 -19.78
N GLU A 161 -1.98 1.72 -19.83
CA GLU A 161 -3.00 2.75 -20.01
C GLU A 161 -3.54 3.16 -18.64
N VAL A 162 -3.61 4.46 -18.37
CA VAL A 162 -4.09 5.00 -17.09
C VAL A 162 -5.56 5.34 -17.22
N ASN A 163 -6.37 4.76 -16.34
CA ASN A 163 -7.78 5.05 -16.21
C ASN A 163 -8.02 6.10 -15.13
N VAL A 164 -8.82 7.12 -15.44
CA VAL A 164 -9.21 8.25 -14.58
C VAL A 164 -8.06 9.16 -14.14
N MET A 165 -7.01 8.62 -13.54
CA MET A 165 -5.91 9.35 -12.91
C MET A 165 -5.02 10.07 -13.92
N ILE A 166 -4.37 11.16 -13.50
CA ILE A 166 -3.45 11.94 -14.34
C ILE A 166 -2.02 11.79 -13.80
N PRO A 167 -1.15 10.95 -14.40
CA PRO A 167 0.22 10.75 -13.95
C PRO A 167 1.01 12.06 -13.85
N GLN A 168 1.85 12.19 -12.83
CA GLN A 168 2.58 13.43 -12.52
C GLN A 168 4.08 13.19 -12.43
N ASN A 169 4.51 12.23 -11.60
CA ASN A 169 5.92 12.01 -11.35
C ASN A 169 6.23 10.55 -11.04
N ILE A 170 7.51 10.23 -11.25
CA ILE A 170 8.11 8.96 -10.85
C ILE A 170 9.20 9.28 -9.84
N LEU A 171 9.11 8.65 -8.68
CA LEU A 171 10.02 8.83 -7.56
C LEU A 171 10.65 7.50 -7.18
N ILE A 172 11.89 7.54 -6.71
CA ILE A 172 12.66 6.36 -6.34
C ILE A 172 13.08 6.53 -4.89
N PHE A 173 12.66 5.58 -4.08
CA PHE A 173 13.04 5.47 -2.69
C PHE A 173 14.02 4.32 -2.50
N HIS A 174 14.91 4.46 -1.53
CA HIS A 174 15.84 3.42 -1.12
C HIS A 174 15.71 3.21 0.39
N ASP A 175 15.52 1.96 0.77
CA ASP A 175 15.44 1.50 2.15
C ASP A 175 16.49 0.40 2.39
N GLU A 176 17.08 0.42 3.58
CA GLU A 176 17.92 -0.67 4.07
C GLU A 176 17.15 -1.39 5.19
N PRO A 177 16.68 -2.64 4.97
CA PRO A 177 15.93 -3.36 5.98
C PRO A 177 16.66 -3.41 7.31
N ASN A 178 15.96 -2.98 8.36
CA ASN A 178 16.51 -2.89 9.70
C ASN A 178 15.58 -3.57 10.72
N PRO A 179 16.00 -4.68 11.37
CA PRO A 179 15.22 -5.36 12.38
C PRO A 179 14.76 -4.50 13.56
N SER A 180 15.43 -3.37 13.86
CA SER A 180 14.97 -2.46 14.91
C SER A 180 13.64 -1.78 14.58
N ASN A 181 13.25 -1.76 13.30
CA ASN A 181 12.01 -1.15 12.82
C ASN A 181 10.74 -1.91 13.24
N ILE A 182 10.84 -3.15 13.74
CA ILE A 182 9.66 -3.94 14.15
C ILE A 182 8.80 -3.29 15.24
N SER A 183 9.38 -2.33 15.97
CA SER A 183 8.69 -1.59 17.03
C SER A 183 8.01 -0.30 16.52
N ARG A 184 8.23 0.06 15.25
CA ARG A 184 7.66 1.27 14.65
C ARG A 184 6.16 1.08 14.43
N ARG A 185 5.38 2.09 14.82
CA ARG A 185 3.93 2.14 14.58
C ARG A 185 3.57 2.39 13.12
N ASN A 186 4.48 3.04 12.38
CA ASN A 186 4.31 3.46 10.99
C ASN A 186 5.46 2.92 10.15
N TYR A 187 5.23 2.72 8.85
CA TYR A 187 6.28 2.42 7.88
C TYR A 187 6.47 3.57 6.88
N ASP A 188 7.63 3.61 6.23
CA ASP A 188 7.91 4.52 5.12
C ASP A 188 8.62 3.75 4.00
N LEU A 189 8.69 4.34 2.79
CA LEU A 189 9.35 3.72 1.64
C LEU A 189 10.88 3.81 1.68
N GLY A 190 11.45 4.38 2.74
CA GLY A 190 12.85 4.74 2.87
C GLY A 190 13.15 6.18 2.43
N LYS A 191 14.43 6.43 2.14
CA LYS A 191 14.92 7.74 1.69
C LYS A 191 14.55 7.98 0.23
N LEU A 192 13.97 9.14 -0.08
CA LEU A 192 13.83 9.59 -1.47
C LEU A 192 15.22 9.88 -2.06
N VAL A 193 15.66 9.07 -3.02
CA VAL A 193 17.03 9.16 -3.59
C VAL A 193 17.05 9.79 -4.97
N ALA A 194 15.97 9.68 -5.74
CA ALA A 194 15.88 10.29 -7.06
C ALA A 194 14.43 10.48 -7.53
N GLY A 195 14.26 11.33 -8.53
CA GLY A 195 13.07 11.35 -9.39
C GLY A 195 13.46 11.10 -10.85
N VAL A 196 12.49 10.66 -11.67
CA VAL A 196 12.70 10.42 -13.11
C VAL A 196 11.99 11.48 -13.93
N LEU A 197 12.70 12.05 -14.91
CA LEU A 197 12.21 13.08 -15.83
C LEU A 197 12.74 12.86 -17.25
N PRO A 198 12.14 13.49 -18.28
CA PRO A 198 12.74 13.53 -19.61
C PRO A 198 14.05 14.35 -19.61
N LYS A 199 14.87 14.19 -20.66
CA LYS A 199 16.25 14.71 -20.72
C LYS A 199 16.42 16.20 -20.40
N ASN A 200 15.43 17.04 -20.69
CA ASN A 200 15.55 18.49 -20.59
C ASN A 200 15.05 19.08 -19.26
N TYR A 201 14.75 18.23 -18.28
CA TYR A 201 14.19 18.65 -17.00
C TYR A 201 14.99 18.07 -15.84
N VAL A 202 15.05 18.82 -14.74
CA VAL A 202 15.75 18.45 -13.51
C VAL A 202 14.85 18.73 -12.31
N PHE A 203 14.92 17.85 -11.31
CA PHE A 203 14.35 18.13 -10.00
C PHE A 203 15.24 19.08 -9.21
N GLN A 204 14.62 19.95 -8.42
CA GLN A 204 15.32 20.74 -7.42
C GLN A 204 15.42 19.93 -6.12
N GLY A 205 16.61 19.88 -5.52
CA GLY A 205 16.84 19.28 -4.21
C GLY A 205 16.92 17.75 -4.15
N ILE A 206 16.71 17.03 -5.26
CA ILE A 206 16.91 15.57 -5.36
C ILE A 206 17.60 15.20 -6.67
N SER A 207 18.26 14.05 -6.71
CA SER A 207 18.90 13.53 -7.92
C SER A 207 17.87 13.29 -9.04
N THR A 208 18.25 13.58 -10.28
CA THR A 208 17.41 13.32 -11.45
C THR A 208 17.98 12.17 -12.27
N ILE A 209 17.13 11.18 -12.58
CA ILE A 209 17.41 10.15 -13.58
C ILE A 209 16.70 10.56 -14.86
N HIS A 210 17.45 10.65 -15.96
CA HIS A 210 16.86 10.97 -17.26
C HIS A 210 16.34 9.70 -17.95
N ALA A 211 15.08 9.75 -18.36
CA ALA A 211 14.44 8.66 -19.07
C ALA A 211 14.99 8.49 -20.50
N ILE A 212 15.13 7.24 -20.90
CA ILE A 212 15.42 6.81 -22.29
C ILE A 212 14.15 6.93 -23.14
N LYS A 213 13.01 6.56 -22.57
CA LYS A 213 11.67 6.70 -23.14
C LYS A 213 10.78 7.36 -22.10
N TRP A 214 10.05 8.39 -22.52
CA TRP A 214 9.17 9.15 -21.64
C TRP A 214 7.83 9.44 -22.30
N GLU A 215 6.79 8.80 -21.79
CA GLU A 215 5.39 9.14 -22.03
C GLU A 215 4.65 8.94 -20.72
N MET A 216 4.03 9.99 -20.20
CA MET A 216 3.40 10.05 -18.88
C MET A 216 2.08 10.85 -18.96
N ASN A 217 1.15 10.35 -19.78
CA ASN A 217 -0.17 10.94 -19.98
C ASN A 217 -1.26 9.88 -19.75
N LYS A 218 -2.24 9.73 -20.66
CA LYS A 218 -3.17 8.58 -20.66
C LYS A 218 -2.47 7.24 -20.87
N ILE A 219 -1.27 7.26 -21.46
CA ILE A 219 -0.36 6.13 -21.57
C ILE A 219 0.87 6.45 -20.72
N ILE A 220 1.29 5.47 -19.94
CA ILE A 220 2.61 5.44 -19.33
C ILE A 220 3.45 4.51 -20.21
N ASP A 221 4.48 5.03 -20.86
CA ASP A 221 5.50 4.27 -21.59
C ASP A 221 6.86 4.86 -21.20
N VAL A 222 7.49 4.24 -20.20
CA VAL A 222 8.66 4.79 -19.54
C VAL A 222 9.76 3.74 -19.46
N LYS A 223 10.98 4.17 -19.79
CA LYS A 223 12.20 3.37 -19.67
C LYS A 223 13.33 4.24 -19.16
N PHE A 224 14.05 3.82 -18.13
CA PHE A 224 15.20 4.57 -17.60
C PHE A 224 16.26 3.65 -16.98
N PRO A 225 17.52 4.08 -16.96
CA PRO A 225 18.57 3.37 -16.23
C PRO A 225 18.40 3.59 -14.73
N LEU A 226 18.56 2.52 -13.95
CA LEU A 226 18.56 2.59 -12.50
C LEU A 226 19.76 1.81 -11.96
N LYS A 227 20.66 2.53 -11.31
CA LYS A 227 21.77 1.94 -10.55
C LYS A 227 21.24 1.55 -9.19
N VAL A 228 21.39 0.29 -8.84
CA VAL A 228 20.94 -0.28 -7.58
C VAL A 228 22.14 -0.85 -6.84
N ASN A 229 22.16 -0.61 -5.54
CA ASN A 229 23.10 -1.23 -4.59
C ASN A 229 22.30 -2.09 -3.61
N LYS A 230 22.96 -2.66 -2.59
CA LYS A 230 22.29 -3.44 -1.53
C LYS A 230 21.08 -2.70 -0.96
N GLY A 231 19.99 -3.43 -0.73
CA GLY A 231 18.79 -2.93 -0.06
C GLY A 231 17.51 -3.10 -0.89
N ILE A 232 16.50 -2.28 -0.63
CA ILE A 232 15.22 -2.28 -1.33
C ILE A 232 15.02 -0.93 -2.01
N TYR A 233 14.86 -0.95 -3.32
CA TYR A 233 14.49 0.24 -4.10
C TYR A 233 13.01 0.18 -4.43
N THR A 234 12.25 1.22 -4.08
CA THR A 234 10.83 1.33 -4.43
C THR A 234 10.64 2.41 -5.48
N ILE A 235 10.14 2.01 -6.64
CA ILE A 235 9.70 2.91 -7.71
C ILE A 235 8.24 3.23 -7.48
N LEU A 236 7.95 4.53 -7.32
CA LEU A 236 6.63 5.07 -7.07
C LEU A 236 6.18 5.92 -8.26
N ILE A 237 4.98 5.67 -8.77
CA ILE A 237 4.31 6.61 -9.69
C ILE A 237 3.21 7.32 -8.94
N ARG A 238 3.22 8.65 -9.00
CA ARG A 238 2.13 9.47 -8.48
C ARG A 238 1.29 10.04 -9.59
N ALA A 239 0.00 10.19 -9.33
CA ALA A 239 -0.97 10.78 -10.21
C ALA A 239 -1.94 11.69 -9.45
N LYS A 240 -2.45 12.69 -10.13
CA LYS A 240 -3.53 13.54 -9.62
C LYS A 240 -4.86 12.84 -9.82
N ASP A 241 -5.74 12.93 -8.83
CA ASP A 241 -7.14 12.52 -8.93
C ASP A 241 -8.01 13.68 -9.48
N PRO A 242 -8.57 13.58 -10.69
CA PRO A 242 -9.41 14.63 -11.25
C PRO A 242 -10.87 14.58 -10.80
N ARG A 243 -11.30 13.57 -10.02
CA ARG A 243 -12.72 13.35 -9.69
C ARG A 243 -13.33 14.39 -8.75
N GLY A 244 -12.51 15.24 -8.11
CA GLY A 244 -13.01 16.30 -7.23
C GLY A 244 -13.70 15.79 -5.96
N ILE A 245 -13.32 14.61 -5.46
CA ILE A 245 -13.91 14.01 -4.26
C ILE A 245 -13.52 14.85 -3.03
N ASN A 246 -14.54 15.30 -2.29
CA ASN A 246 -14.33 16.07 -1.07
C ASN A 246 -14.03 15.14 0.11
N TRP A 247 -12.76 14.78 0.25
CA TRP A 247 -12.23 14.06 1.39
C TRP A 247 -10.93 14.70 1.85
N ARG A 248 -10.69 14.73 3.16
CA ARG A 248 -9.45 15.26 3.72
C ARG A 248 -8.82 14.27 4.71
N PRO A 249 -7.54 13.96 4.53
CA PRO A 249 -6.75 13.24 5.53
C PRO A 249 -6.62 14.08 6.81
N LYS A 250 -6.52 13.39 7.95
CA LYS A 250 -6.27 13.99 9.27
C LYS A 250 -4.77 14.17 9.55
N VAL A 251 -3.92 13.28 9.02
CA VAL A 251 -2.46 13.37 9.15
C VAL A 251 -1.98 14.67 8.49
N GLN A 252 -1.20 15.49 9.19
CA GLN A 252 -0.61 16.70 8.60
C GLN A 252 0.40 16.34 7.49
N ASN A 253 0.47 17.13 6.41
CA ASN A 253 1.33 16.92 5.23
C ASN A 253 0.97 15.74 4.31
N SER A 254 -0.16 15.09 4.55
CA SER A 254 -0.78 14.17 3.62
C SER A 254 -1.22 14.90 2.34
N ARG A 255 -1.04 14.25 1.19
CA ARG A 255 -1.11 14.92 -0.11
C ARG A 255 -2.52 14.84 -0.69
N LEU A 256 -3.31 15.88 -0.42
CA LEU A 256 -4.65 16.03 -0.98
C LEU A 256 -4.66 15.87 -2.51
N GLY A 257 -5.42 14.89 -3.00
CA GLY A 257 -5.65 14.66 -4.43
C GLY A 257 -4.47 14.07 -5.20
N MET A 258 -3.44 13.54 -4.52
CA MET A 258 -2.30 12.88 -5.14
C MET A 258 -2.25 11.40 -4.77
N CYS A 259 -2.61 10.54 -5.71
CA CYS A 259 -2.63 9.10 -5.56
C CYS A 259 -1.29 8.49 -5.94
N ASN A 260 -0.80 7.56 -5.12
CA ASN A 260 0.18 6.58 -5.57
C ASN A 260 -0.56 5.62 -6.51
N ILE A 261 -0.11 5.39 -7.74
CA ILE A 261 -0.77 4.48 -8.71
C ILE A 261 0.13 3.31 -9.15
N LEU A 262 1.40 3.35 -8.75
CA LEU A 262 2.33 2.23 -8.80
C LEU A 262 3.25 2.28 -7.58
N THR A 263 3.44 1.16 -6.91
CA THR A 263 4.58 0.87 -6.04
C THR A 263 5.24 -0.42 -6.52
N TYR A 264 6.53 -0.36 -6.87
CA TYR A 264 7.30 -1.52 -7.35
C TYR A 264 8.63 -1.62 -6.61
N SER A 265 8.80 -2.69 -5.82
CA SER A 265 10.02 -2.94 -5.04
C SER A 265 11.00 -3.85 -5.77
N ILE A 266 12.27 -3.45 -5.76
CA ILE A 266 13.41 -4.23 -6.25
C ILE A 266 14.30 -4.50 -5.05
N LYS A 267 14.49 -5.78 -4.71
CA LYS A 267 15.46 -6.20 -3.70
C LYS A 267 16.76 -6.58 -4.39
N VAL A 268 17.88 -6.06 -3.88
CA VAL A 268 19.25 -6.30 -4.39
C VAL A 268 20.15 -6.76 -3.25
#